data_AF-A0A2S8FKJ4-F1
#
_entry.id   AF-A0A2S8FKJ4-F1
#
_cell.length_a   1.000
_cell.length_b   1.000
_cell.length_c   1.000
_cell.angle_alpha   90.00
_cell.angle_beta   90.00
_cell.angle_gamma   90.00
#
_symmetry.space_group_name_H-M   'P 1'
#
loop_
_entity.id
_entity.type
_entity.pdbx_description
1 polymer ?
#
loop_
_entity_poly.entity_id
_entity_poly.type
_entity_poly.pdbx_seq_one_letter_code
_entity_poly.pdbx_strand_id
1 'polypeptide(L)'
;MKLIPLNRRTTEVEARVDSLQRQQLVNQLDQAWYKDRERYFIRTKARRTYLPWKIEAVISAGVTLAIASLVAWLSVSAPGPLGAPQGIGLSFAALVGLVGMSSSFQLYRKRTSHDLAEQRYLRRRAELTGEG
;
A
#
# COMPACT_ATOMS: atom_id res chain seq x y z
N MET A 1 -17.37 17.54 59.22
CA MET A 1 -17.09 16.45 58.26
C MET A 1 -17.71 16.78 56.90
N LYS A 2 -16.92 17.27 55.93
CA LYS A 2 -17.37 17.61 54.55
C LYS A 2 -16.46 17.01 53.44
N LEU A 3 -15.60 16.05 53.77
CA LEU A 3 -14.52 15.57 52.89
C LEU A 3 -14.95 14.49 51.88
N ILE A 4 -15.99 13.72 52.18
CA ILE A 4 -16.49 12.63 51.33
C ILE A 4 -17.08 13.10 49.98
N PRO A 5 -17.89 14.19 49.91
CA PRO A 5 -18.47 14.62 48.63
C PRO A 5 -17.46 15.28 47.68
N LEU A 6 -16.36 15.86 48.19
CA LEU A 6 -15.29 16.37 47.32
C LEU A 6 -14.56 15.23 46.63
N ASN A 7 -14.20 14.18 47.37
CA ASN A 7 -13.40 13.08 46.84
C ASN A 7 -14.12 12.37 45.68
N ARG A 8 -15.43 12.13 45.79
CA ARG A 8 -16.23 11.56 44.68
C ARG A 8 -16.24 12.43 43.42
N ARG A 9 -16.35 13.75 43.56
CA ARG A 9 -16.32 14.66 42.41
C ARG A 9 -14.94 14.69 41.77
N THR A 10 -13.87 14.65 42.56
CA THR A 10 -12.50 14.60 42.03
C THR A 10 -12.28 13.31 41.25
N THR A 11 -12.67 12.14 41.77
CA THR A 11 -12.52 10.85 41.07
C THR A 11 -13.35 10.78 39.79
N GLU A 12 -14.57 11.32 39.78
CA GLU A 12 -15.40 11.35 38.57
C GLU A 12 -14.82 12.28 37.50
N VAL A 13 -14.26 13.42 37.91
CA VAL A 13 -13.57 14.34 36.99
C VAL A 13 -12.30 13.73 36.45
N GLU A 14 -11.48 13.07 37.28
CA GLU A 14 -10.27 12.35 36.85
C GLU A 14 -10.61 11.25 35.83
N ALA A 15 -11.63 10.44 36.08
CA ALA A 15 -12.07 9.41 35.13
C ALA A 15 -12.57 10.00 33.79
N ARG A 16 -13.26 11.15 33.83
CA ARG A 16 -13.66 11.88 32.62
C ARG A 16 -12.46 12.45 31.86
N VAL A 17 -11.48 13.00 32.57
CA VAL A 17 -10.25 13.53 31.94
C VAL A 17 -9.47 12.39 31.28
N ASP A 18 -9.31 11.26 31.97
CA ASP A 18 -8.63 10.08 31.43
C ASP A 18 -9.32 9.52 30.18
N SER A 19 -10.65 9.42 30.19
CA SER A 19 -11.41 8.94 29.02
C SER A 19 -11.31 9.92 27.84
N LEU A 20 -11.37 11.22 28.08
CA LEU A 20 -11.18 12.25 27.05
C LEU A 20 -9.75 12.23 26.48
N GLN A 21 -8.74 12.04 27.33
CA GLN A 21 -7.35 11.96 26.90
C GLN A 21 -7.11 10.71 26.03
N ARG A 22 -7.67 9.55 26.40
CA ARG A 22 -7.64 8.35 25.54
C ARG A 22 -8.35 8.56 24.21
N GLN A 23 -9.53 9.19 24.21
CA GLN A 23 -10.24 9.51 22.97
C GLN A 23 -9.44 10.46 22.07
N GLN A 24 -8.78 11.46 22.63
CA GLN A 24 -7.90 12.36 21.87
C GLN A 24 -6.72 11.62 21.27
N LEU A 25 -6.08 10.71 22.03
CA LEU A 25 -4.96 9.91 21.53
C LEU A 25 -5.38 8.98 20.39
N VAL A 26 -6.55 8.32 20.51
CA VAL A 26 -7.11 7.49 19.43
C VAL A 26 -7.42 8.35 18.20
N ASN A 27 -8.07 9.51 18.36
CA ASN A 27 -8.36 10.40 17.24
C ASN A 27 -7.09 10.91 16.53
N GLN A 28 -6.03 11.23 17.29
CA GLN A 28 -4.75 11.62 16.71
C GLN A 28 -4.09 10.46 15.95
N LEU A 29 -4.16 9.24 16.51
CA LEU A 29 -3.66 8.03 15.86
C LEU A 29 -4.41 7.78 14.54
N ASP A 30 -5.74 7.88 14.56
CA ASP A 30 -6.59 7.68 13.38
C ASP A 30 -6.28 8.73 12.29
N GLN A 31 -6.16 10.01 12.67
CA GLN A 31 -5.77 11.06 11.72
C GLN A 31 -4.37 10.84 11.13
N ALA A 32 -3.41 10.43 11.96
CA ALA A 32 -2.06 10.12 11.50
C ALA A 32 -2.08 8.93 10.52
N TRP A 33 -2.87 7.90 10.83
CA TRP A 33 -3.08 6.75 9.96
C TRP A 33 -3.70 7.15 8.62
N TYR A 34 -4.77 7.97 8.61
CA TYR A 34 -5.38 8.42 7.35
C TYR A 34 -4.40 9.16 6.45
N LYS A 35 -3.60 10.07 7.02
CA LYS A 35 -2.54 10.79 6.28
C LYS A 35 -1.46 9.84 5.77
N ASP A 36 -1.07 8.85 6.56
CA ASP A 36 -0.01 7.92 6.16
C ASP A 36 -0.48 6.93 5.09
N ARG A 37 -1.71 6.46 5.23
CA ARG A 37 -2.35 5.50 4.31
C ARG A 37 -2.39 6.03 2.89
N GLU A 38 -2.67 7.33 2.71
CA GLU A 38 -2.71 8.00 1.40
C GLU A 38 -1.43 7.81 0.57
N ARG A 39 -0.26 7.69 1.22
CA ARG A 39 1.04 7.50 0.53
C ARG A 39 1.14 6.16 -0.20
N TYR A 40 0.35 5.17 0.24
CA TYR A 40 0.35 3.83 -0.34
C TYR A 40 -0.69 3.66 -1.46
N PHE A 41 -1.64 4.59 -1.59
CA PHE A 41 -2.61 4.56 -2.68
C PHE A 41 -1.96 4.99 -4.00
N ILE A 42 -2.44 4.42 -5.09
CA ILE A 42 -2.04 4.82 -6.44
C ILE A 42 -3.16 5.65 -7.04
N ARG A 43 -2.78 6.81 -7.58
CA ARG A 43 -3.68 7.66 -8.35
C ARG A 43 -3.64 7.21 -9.80
N THR A 44 -4.77 6.74 -10.31
CA THR A 44 -4.94 6.53 -11.76
C THR A 44 -5.02 7.87 -12.48
N LYS A 45 -4.76 7.85 -13.80
CA LYS A 45 -5.01 9.01 -14.68
C LYS A 45 -6.47 9.48 -14.64
N ALA A 46 -7.41 8.63 -14.24
CA ALA A 46 -8.83 8.94 -14.08
C ALA A 46 -9.19 9.56 -12.71
N ARG A 47 -8.21 10.08 -11.95
CA ARG A 47 -8.36 10.60 -10.57
C ARG A 47 -8.91 9.61 -9.54
N ARG A 48 -9.12 8.34 -9.89
CA ARG A 48 -9.50 7.31 -8.91
C ARG A 48 -8.27 6.89 -8.11
N THR A 49 -8.35 7.02 -6.79
CA THR A 49 -7.38 6.49 -5.82
C THR A 49 -7.80 5.08 -5.46
N TYR A 50 -6.91 4.10 -5.67
CA TYR A 50 -7.18 2.73 -5.28
C TYR A 50 -5.94 2.12 -4.64
N LEU A 51 -6.17 1.17 -3.74
CA LEU A 51 -5.10 0.41 -3.14
C LEU A 51 -4.71 -0.69 -4.12
N PRO A 52 -3.43 -0.81 -4.55
CA PRO A 52 -3.04 -1.82 -5.52
C PRO A 52 -3.36 -3.22 -4.97
N TRP A 53 -4.17 -3.98 -5.71
CA TRP A 53 -4.47 -5.37 -5.38
C TRP A 53 -3.28 -6.26 -5.73
N LYS A 54 -2.96 -7.24 -4.88
CA LYS A 54 -1.86 -8.20 -5.12
C LYS A 54 -2.05 -8.94 -6.46
N ILE A 55 -3.30 -9.15 -6.87
CA ILE A 55 -3.68 -9.80 -8.13
C ILE A 55 -3.28 -8.93 -9.35
N GLU A 56 -3.40 -7.61 -9.28
CA GLU A 56 -3.03 -6.72 -10.40
C GLU A 56 -1.51 -6.72 -10.66
N ALA A 57 -0.69 -6.85 -9.62
CA ALA A 57 0.76 -7.01 -9.78
C ALA A 57 1.12 -8.31 -10.50
N VAL A 58 0.38 -9.40 -10.23
CA VAL A 58 0.58 -10.69 -10.92
C VAL A 58 0.06 -10.66 -12.35
N ILE A 59 -1.11 -10.04 -12.59
CA ILE A 59 -1.67 -9.89 -13.93
C ILE A 59 -0.77 -9.00 -14.80
N SER A 60 -0.32 -7.86 -14.27
CA SER A 60 0.58 -6.96 -15.01
C SER A 60 1.94 -7.59 -15.30
N ALA A 61 2.51 -8.34 -14.35
CA ALA A 61 3.71 -9.15 -14.60
C ALA A 61 3.49 -10.18 -15.72
N GLY A 62 2.39 -10.95 -15.64
CA GLY A 62 2.05 -11.97 -16.63
C GLY A 62 1.81 -11.41 -18.02
N VAL A 63 1.06 -10.30 -18.13
CA VAL A 63 0.82 -9.60 -19.40
C VAL A 63 2.13 -9.06 -19.98
N THR A 64 3.00 -8.47 -19.16
CA THR A 64 4.28 -7.95 -19.66
C THR A 64 5.19 -9.08 -20.15
N LEU A 65 5.21 -10.21 -19.44
CA LEU A 65 5.99 -11.39 -19.81
C LEU A 65 5.43 -12.06 -21.08
N ALA A 66 4.11 -12.07 -21.26
CA ALA A 66 3.44 -12.55 -22.47
C ALA A 66 3.79 -11.66 -23.68
N ILE A 67 3.74 -10.33 -23.52
CA ILE A 67 4.13 -9.38 -24.57
C ILE A 67 5.61 -9.54 -24.93
N ALA A 68 6.50 -9.61 -23.93
CA ALA A 68 7.93 -9.80 -24.14
C ALA A 68 8.22 -11.13 -24.88
N SER A 69 7.56 -12.21 -24.48
CA SER A 69 7.68 -13.52 -25.13
C SER A 69 7.17 -13.49 -26.58
N LEU A 70 6.06 -12.80 -26.83
CA LEU A 70 5.49 -12.68 -28.18
C LEU A 70 6.38 -11.84 -29.10
N VAL A 71 6.95 -10.74 -28.61
CA VAL A 71 7.93 -9.94 -29.35
C VAL A 71 9.20 -10.73 -29.63
N ALA A 72 9.73 -11.44 -28.63
CA ALA A 72 10.91 -12.29 -28.80
C ALA A 72 10.65 -13.41 -29.83
N TRP A 73 9.49 -14.06 -29.75
CA TRP A 73 9.07 -15.08 -30.71
C TRP A 73 8.98 -14.53 -32.12
N LEU A 74 8.28 -13.40 -32.34
CA LEU A 74 8.18 -12.75 -33.65
C LEU A 74 9.54 -12.32 -34.21
N SER A 75 10.47 -11.91 -33.34
CA SER A 75 11.83 -11.51 -33.74
C SER A 75 12.69 -12.70 -34.20
N VAL A 76 12.39 -13.91 -33.73
CA VAL A 76 13.12 -15.15 -34.07
C VAL A 76 12.46 -15.91 -35.23
N SER A 77 11.13 -15.86 -35.32
CA SER A 77 10.33 -16.71 -36.23
C SER A 77 9.88 -16.04 -37.52
N ALA A 78 10.05 -14.72 -37.68
CA ALA A 78 9.71 -14.02 -38.93
C ALA A 78 10.91 -13.98 -39.90
N PRO A 79 10.93 -14.78 -40.98
CA PRO A 79 11.82 -14.53 -42.12
C PRO A 79 11.27 -13.35 -42.92
N GLY A 80 11.66 -12.13 -42.53
CA GLY A 80 11.24 -10.89 -43.18
C GLY A 80 12.29 -10.32 -44.15
N PRO A 81 11.90 -9.75 -45.30
CA PRO A 81 12.78 -9.05 -46.25
C PRO A 81 13.33 -7.71 -45.70
N LEU A 82 12.82 -7.26 -44.55
CA LEU A 82 13.31 -6.13 -43.79
C LEU A 82 14.24 -6.68 -42.72
N GLY A 83 15.55 -6.67 -42.99
CA GLY A 83 16.62 -7.09 -42.07
C GLY A 83 16.74 -6.20 -40.83
N ALA A 84 15.68 -6.06 -40.04
CA ALA A 84 15.79 -5.56 -38.69
C ALA A 84 16.71 -6.54 -37.94
N PRO A 85 17.90 -6.09 -37.48
CA PRO A 85 18.84 -7.00 -36.86
C PRO A 85 18.17 -7.62 -35.65
N GLN A 86 18.20 -8.96 -35.56
CA GLN A 86 17.61 -9.76 -34.48
C GLN A 86 17.94 -9.21 -33.08
N GLY A 87 19.08 -8.52 -32.95
CA GLY A 87 19.49 -7.81 -31.74
C GLY A 87 18.55 -6.69 -31.27
N ILE A 88 17.87 -5.94 -32.16
CA ILE A 88 16.95 -4.85 -31.77
C ILE A 88 15.69 -5.42 -31.12
N GLY A 89 15.11 -6.48 -31.71
CA GLY A 89 13.92 -7.14 -31.18
C GLY A 89 14.16 -7.79 -29.81
N LEU A 90 15.29 -8.47 -29.64
CA LEU A 90 15.72 -9.04 -28.35
C LEU A 90 15.98 -7.97 -27.29
N SER A 91 16.65 -6.87 -27.67
CA SER A 91 16.92 -5.75 -26.75
C SER A 91 15.62 -5.08 -26.29
N PHE A 92 14.67 -4.90 -27.20
CA PHE A 92 13.36 -4.34 -26.87
C PHE A 92 12.55 -5.27 -25.95
N ALA A 93 12.54 -6.58 -26.23
CA ALA A 93 11.90 -7.57 -25.36
C ALA A 93 12.51 -7.58 -23.95
N ALA A 94 13.85 -7.49 -23.86
CA ALA A 94 14.55 -7.39 -22.58
C ALA A 94 14.17 -6.10 -21.81
N LEU A 95 14.11 -4.95 -22.48
CA LEU A 95 13.71 -3.69 -21.87
C LEU A 95 12.26 -3.72 -21.37
N VAL A 96 11.33 -4.23 -22.18
CA VAL A 96 9.92 -4.38 -21.78
C VAL A 96 9.80 -5.32 -20.58
N GLY A 97 10.51 -6.45 -20.58
CA GLY A 97 10.56 -7.37 -19.46
C GLY A 97 11.07 -6.71 -18.18
N LEU A 98 12.18 -5.96 -18.25
CA LEU A 98 12.76 -5.24 -17.12
C LEU A 98 11.81 -4.17 -16.56
N VAL A 99 11.16 -3.40 -17.43
CA VAL A 99 10.20 -2.37 -17.03
C VAL A 99 8.99 -2.99 -16.32
N GLY A 100 8.42 -4.06 -16.89
CA GLY A 100 7.28 -4.77 -16.28
C GLY A 100 7.61 -5.42 -14.95
N MET A 101 8.82 -5.97 -14.83
CA MET A 101 9.29 -6.59 -13.59
C MET A 101 9.52 -5.53 -12.50
N SER A 102 10.11 -4.39 -12.86
CA SER A 102 10.29 -3.25 -11.97
C SER A 102 8.95 -2.66 -11.48
N SER A 103 7.99 -2.44 -12.38
CA SER A 103 6.67 -1.93 -11.98
C SER A 103 5.94 -2.90 -11.05
N SER A 104 6.00 -4.20 -11.34
CA SER A 104 5.38 -5.24 -10.51
C SER A 104 6.00 -5.29 -9.11
N PHE A 105 7.32 -5.17 -9.03
CA PHE A 105 8.03 -5.13 -7.75
C PHE A 105 7.68 -3.89 -6.91
N GLN A 106 7.53 -2.73 -7.54
CA GLN A 106 7.11 -1.50 -6.85
C GLN A 106 5.68 -1.60 -6.31
N LEU A 107 4.74 -2.18 -7.08
CA LEU A 107 3.38 -2.43 -6.63
C LEU A 107 3.35 -3.37 -5.42
N TYR A 108 4.13 -4.45 -5.47
CA TYR A 108 4.25 -5.40 -4.37
C TYR A 108 4.80 -4.76 -3.10
N ARG A 109 5.89 -3.98 -3.21
CA ARG A 109 6.50 -3.27 -2.07
C ARG A 109 5.55 -2.25 -1.43
N LYS A 110 4.79 -1.50 -2.24
CA LYS A 110 3.80 -0.56 -1.69
C LYS A 110 2.74 -1.30 -0.87
N ARG A 111 2.23 -2.42 -1.38
CA ARG A 111 1.22 -3.21 -0.67
C ARG A 111 1.75 -3.82 0.63
N THR A 112 2.93 -4.42 0.62
CA THR A 112 3.53 -4.97 1.85
C THR A 112 3.82 -3.89 2.89
N SER A 113 4.28 -2.71 2.45
CA SER A 113 4.48 -1.57 3.35
C SER A 113 3.16 -1.05 3.96
N HIS A 114 2.06 -1.05 3.19
CA HIS A 114 0.73 -0.75 3.71
C HIS A 114 0.29 -1.79 4.74
N ASP A 115 0.40 -3.09 4.43
CA ASP A 115 -0.01 -4.18 5.33
C ASP A 115 0.74 -4.09 6.68
N LEU A 116 2.06 -3.82 6.66
CA LEU A 116 2.86 -3.62 7.87
C LEU A 116 2.46 -2.35 8.63
N ALA A 117 2.17 -1.25 7.94
CA ALA A 117 1.74 -0.01 8.56
C ALA A 117 0.35 -0.16 9.20
N GLU A 118 -0.55 -0.88 8.55
CA GLU A 118 -1.90 -1.21 9.04
C GLU A 118 -1.83 -2.07 10.31
N GLN A 119 -0.98 -3.10 10.32
CA GLN A 119 -0.75 -3.91 11.51
C GLN A 119 -0.23 -3.09 12.70
N ARG A 120 0.71 -2.15 12.45
CA ARG A 120 1.21 -1.26 13.51
C ARG A 120 0.12 -0.34 14.04
N TYR A 121 -0.73 0.19 13.16
CA TYR A 121 -1.88 1.00 13.53
C TYR A 121 -2.87 0.19 14.39
N LEU A 122 -3.28 -0.99 13.93
CA LEU A 122 -4.21 -1.86 14.64
C LEU A 122 -3.69 -2.25 16.03
N ARG A 123 -2.39 -2.57 16.14
CA ARG A 123 -1.76 -2.88 17.43
C ARG A 123 -1.79 -1.69 18.39
N ARG A 124 -1.40 -0.48 17.95
CA ARG A 124 -1.46 0.73 18.78
C ARG A 124 -2.88 1.12 19.17
N ARG A 125 -3.84 0.87 18.28
CA ARG A 125 -5.26 1.13 18.56
C ARG A 125 -5.76 0.18 19.66
N ALA A 126 -5.45 -1.11 19.55
CA ALA A 126 -5.75 -2.11 20.58
C ALA A 126 -5.11 -1.75 21.95
N GLU A 127 -3.87 -1.27 21.97
CA GLU A 127 -3.20 -0.80 23.19
C GLU A 127 -3.92 0.41 23.84
N LEU A 128 -4.51 1.30 23.03
CA LEU A 128 -5.20 2.50 23.52
C LEU A 128 -6.67 2.26 23.91
N THR A 129 -7.36 1.34 23.24
CA THR A 129 -8.75 0.97 23.57
C THR A 129 -8.87 -0.19 24.56
N GLY A 130 -7.79 -0.96 24.77
CA GLY A 130 -7.83 -2.17 25.60
C GLY A 130 -8.56 -3.34 24.93
N GLU A 131 -8.84 -3.22 23.62
CA GLU A 131 -9.44 -4.27 22.80
C GLU A 131 -8.30 -5.16 22.25
N GLY A 132 -7.76 -6.02 23.10
CA GLY A 132 -6.73 -7.01 22.76
C GLY A 132 -7.12 -8.41 23.22
#